data_AF-A0A924QPG8-F1
#
_entry.id   AF-A0A924QPG8-F1
#
_cell.length_a   1.000
_cell.length_b   1.000
_cell.length_c   1.000
_cell.angle_alpha   90.00
_cell.angle_beta   90.00
_cell.angle_gamma   90.00
#
_symmetry.space_group_name_H-M   'P 1'
#
loop_
_entity.id
_entity.type
_entity.pdbx_description
1 polymer ?
#
loop_
_entity_poly.entity_id
_entity_poly.type
_entity_poly.pdbx_seq_one_letter_code
_entity_poly.pdbx_strand_id
1 'polypeptide(L)' 'PSGAGHDAMKLHKIMPQAMLFVRGQNAGISHNPLESTTSDDIELAIHAFTHLLHQLAQEAAKNSPIDAP' A
#
# COMPACT_ATOMS: atom_id res chain seq x y z
N PRO A 1 -0.46 -0.97 -13.44
CA PRO A 1 0.66 -1.87 -13.06
C PRO A 1 1.91 -1.05 -12.75
N SER A 2 2.74 -1.46 -11.78
CA SER A 2 4.03 -0.79 -11.54
C SER A 2 4.98 -1.01 -12.73
N GLY A 3 5.66 0.04 -13.17
CA GLY A 3 6.75 -0.04 -14.14
C GLY A 3 8.13 -0.31 -13.50
N ALA A 4 8.23 -0.25 -12.17
CA ALA A 4 9.48 -0.41 -11.42
C ALA A 4 9.51 -1.69 -10.58
N GLY A 5 10.71 -2.13 -10.22
CA GLY A 5 10.92 -3.22 -9.27
C GLY A 5 10.55 -2.80 -7.85
N HIS A 6 9.76 -3.63 -7.15
CA HIS A 6 9.45 -3.46 -5.72
C HIS A 6 9.61 -4.78 -4.98
N ASP A 7 9.87 -4.75 -3.68
CA ASP A 7 9.99 -5.96 -2.84
C ASP A 7 8.73 -6.84 -2.90
N ALA A 8 7.56 -6.22 -3.06
CA ALA A 8 6.28 -6.90 -3.26
C ALA A 8 6.31 -7.90 -4.43
N MET A 9 7.12 -7.64 -5.47
CA MET A 9 7.30 -8.56 -6.60
C MET A 9 8.06 -9.83 -6.23
N LYS A 10 8.82 -9.86 -5.13
CA LYS A 10 9.41 -11.11 -4.61
C LYS A 10 8.49 -11.79 -3.62
N LEU A 11 7.79 -11.01 -2.81
CA LEU A 11 6.92 -11.51 -1.73
C LEU A 11 5.65 -12.21 -2.24
N HIS A 12 5.21 -11.93 -3.47
CA HIS A 12 3.99 -12.54 -4.05
C HIS A 12 3.97 -14.08 -4.02
N LYS A 13 5.15 -14.72 -3.91
CA LYS A 13 5.27 -16.18 -3.91
C LYS A 13 4.91 -16.82 -2.57
N ILE A 14 4.99 -16.06 -1.48
CA ILE A 14 4.86 -16.59 -0.11
C ILE A 14 3.69 -15.96 0.64
N MET A 15 3.13 -14.85 0.15
CA MET A 15 1.94 -14.22 0.74
C MET A 15 1.16 -13.37 -0.28
N PRO A 16 -0.15 -13.15 -0.05
CA PRO A 16 -0.90 -12.12 -0.76
C PRO A 16 -0.25 -10.74 -0.57
N GLN A 17 -0.25 -9.92 -1.63
CA GLN A 17 0.34 -8.59 -1.60
C GLN A 17 -0.46 -7.61 -2.46
N ALA A 18 -0.42 -6.34 -2.08
CA ALA A 18 -0.95 -5.23 -2.84
C ALA A 18 -0.04 -4.00 -2.63
N MET A 19 -0.07 -3.06 -3.58
CA MET A 19 0.63 -1.78 -3.47
C MET A 19 -0.36 -0.64 -3.71
N LEU A 20 -0.26 0.42 -2.91
CA LEU A 20 -1.00 1.68 -3.11
C LEU A 20 -0.05 2.70 -3.72
N PHE A 21 -0.44 3.26 -4.88
CA PHE A 21 0.36 4.27 -5.56
C PHE A 21 -0.20 5.66 -5.27
N VAL A 22 0.71 6.60 -5.00
CA VAL A 22 0.42 8.01 -4.76
C VAL A 22 0.97 8.82 -5.92
N ARG A 23 0.24 9.86 -6.34
CA ARG A 23 0.68 10.75 -7.41
C ARG A 23 1.96 11.48 -7.02
N GLY A 24 3.01 11.32 -7.82
CA GLY A 24 4.20 12.17 -7.76
C GLY A 24 4.01 13.47 -8.56
N GLN A 25 4.61 14.55 -8.07
CA GLN A 25 4.73 15.82 -8.80
C GLN A 25 5.75 15.71 -9.94
N ASN A 26 5.90 16.77 -10.74
CA ASN A 26 6.93 16.83 -11.79
C ASN A 26 6.88 15.64 -12.76
N ALA A 27 5.67 15.30 -13.22
CA ALA A 27 5.37 14.15 -14.08
C ALA A 27 5.75 12.78 -13.48
N GLY A 28 5.79 12.67 -12.14
CA GLY A 28 6.15 11.43 -11.46
C GLY A 28 7.66 11.13 -11.49
N ILE A 29 8.50 12.16 -11.57
CA ILE A 29 9.95 11.99 -11.49
C ILE A 29 10.33 11.34 -10.14
N SER A 30 11.27 10.41 -10.17
CA SER A 30 11.78 9.71 -8.99
C SER A 30 13.29 9.48 -9.10
N HIS A 31 13.96 9.23 -7.97
CA HIS A 31 15.42 9.20 -7.84
C HIS A 31 16.10 10.49 -8.31
N ASN A 32 15.44 11.63 -8.06
CA ASN A 32 15.88 12.95 -8.47
C ASN A 32 15.61 13.96 -7.33
N PRO A 33 16.46 14.97 -7.11
CA PRO A 33 16.18 16.01 -6.10
C PRO A 33 14.84 16.76 -6.26
N LEU A 34 14.24 16.72 -7.45
CA LEU A 34 12.92 17.30 -7.74
C LEU A 34 11.77 16.30 -7.49
N GLU A 35 12.04 15.08 -7.03
CA GLU A 35 11.01 14.14 -6.60
C GLU A 35 10.24 14.72 -5.40
N SER A 36 8.92 14.83 -5.54
CA SER A 36 8.06 15.42 -4.52
C SER A 36 6.63 14.93 -4.67
N THR A 37 5.88 14.95 -3.56
CA THR A 37 4.44 14.70 -3.48
C THR A 37 3.81 15.81 -2.64
N THR A 38 2.54 16.16 -2.87
CA THR A 38 1.84 17.17 -2.05
C THR A 38 1.38 16.58 -0.72
N SER A 39 1.25 17.42 0.30
CA SER A 39 0.69 17.01 1.59
C SER A 39 -0.71 16.42 1.44
N ASP A 40 -1.57 17.00 0.60
CA ASP A 40 -2.93 16.52 0.34
C ASP A 40 -2.95 15.09 -0.24
N ASP A 41 -2.07 14.80 -1.22
CA ASP A 41 -1.99 13.46 -1.82
C ASP A 41 -1.45 12.45 -0.78
N ILE A 42 -0.52 12.85 0.10
CA ILE A 42 -0.02 12.01 1.20
C ILE A 42 -1.09 11.76 2.26
N GLU A 43 -1.85 12.78 2.66
CA GLU A 43 -2.95 12.63 3.63
C GLU A 43 -4.01 11.64 3.11
N LEU A 44 -4.41 11.80 1.85
CA LEU A 44 -5.36 10.88 1.22
C LEU A 44 -4.81 9.44 1.18
N ALA A 45 -3.53 9.27 0.88
CA ALA A 45 -2.87 7.97 0.89
C ALA A 45 -2.85 7.34 2.28
N ILE A 46 -2.57 8.11 3.33
CA ILE A 46 -2.59 7.64 4.71
C ILE A 46 -3.99 7.19 5.10
N HIS A 47 -5.02 7.97 4.78
CA HIS A 47 -6.42 7.61 5.06
C HIS A 47 -6.82 6.31 4.35
N ALA A 48 -6.52 6.19 3.06
CA ALA A 48 -6.82 4.99 2.28
C ALA A 48 -6.07 3.76 2.79
N PHE A 49 -4.78 3.89 3.09
CA PHE A 49 -3.97 2.77 3.57
C PHE A 49 -4.36 2.34 4.99
N THR A 50 -4.67 3.29 5.86
CA THR A 50 -5.21 3.01 7.21
C THR A 50 -6.53 2.26 7.13
N HIS A 51 -7.44 2.67 6.23
CA HIS A 51 -8.70 1.97 6.01
C HIS A 51 -8.46 0.52 5.57
N LEU A 52 -7.58 0.30 4.60
CA LEU A 52 -7.21 -1.04 4.13
C LEU A 52 -6.65 -1.90 5.27
N LEU A 53 -5.73 -1.37 6.07
CA LEU A 53 -5.15 -2.11 7.20
C LEU A 53 -6.20 -2.50 8.24
N HIS A 54 -7.13 -1.61 8.57
CA HIS A 54 -8.23 -1.92 9.47
C HIS A 54 -9.14 -3.02 8.92
N GLN A 55 -9.48 -2.98 7.62
CA GLN A 55 -10.27 -4.02 6.99
C GLN A 55 -9.56 -5.38 7.04
N LEU A 56 -8.28 -5.43 6.66
CA LEU A 56 -7.49 -6.66 6.70
C LEU A 56 -7.36 -7.22 8.13
N ALA A 57 -7.17 -6.36 9.12
CA ALA A 57 -7.11 -6.77 10.52
C ALA A 57 -8.45 -7.38 10.99
N GLN A 58 -9.58 -6.79 10.61
CA GLN A 58 -10.90 -7.33 10.92
C GLN A 58 -11.17 -8.67 10.22
N GLU A 59 -10.76 -8.81 8.96
CA GLU A 59 -10.87 -10.08 8.23
C GLU A 59 -9.99 -11.17 8.83
N ALA A 60 -8.75 -10.83 9.19
CA ALA A 60 -7.83 -11.75 9.84
C ALA A 60 -8.36 -12.24 11.20
N ALA A 61 -8.96 -11.34 12.00
CA ALA A 61 -9.58 -11.71 13.27
C ALA A 61 -10.75 -12.68 13.08
N LYS A 62 -11.65 -12.41 12.13
CA LYS A 62 -12.79 -13.30 11.81
C LYS A 62 -12.37 -14.68 11.32
N ASN A 63 -11.20 -14.77 10.67
CA ASN A 63 -10.66 -16.02 10.12
C ASN A 63 -9.76 -16.76 11.13
N SER A 64 -9.65 -16.30 12.37
CA SER A 64 -8.84 -16.94 13.40
C SER A 64 -9.55 -18.18 13.95
N PRO A 65 -8.88 -19.35 14.01
CA PRO A 65 -9.48 -20.61 14.46
C PRO A 65 -9.87 -20.64 15.96
N ILE A 66 -9.58 -19.58 16.72
CA ILE A 66 -9.92 -19.44 18.14
C ILE A 66 -11.40 -19.01 18.32
N ASP A 67 -12.02 -18.43 17.29
CA ASP A 67 -13.40 -17.90 17.33
C ASP A 67 -14.43 -18.82 16.62
N ALA A 68 -14.04 -20.03 16.23
CA ALA A 68 -14.99 -21.05 15.76
C ALA A 68 -15.72 -21.67 16.96
N PRO A 69 -17.07 -21.84 16.91
CA PRO A 69 -17.82 -22.47 18.00
C PRO A 69 -17.36 -23.90 18.31
#